data_AF-A0A931CZV5-F1
#
_entry.id   AF-A0A931CZV5-F1
#
_cell.length_a   1.000
_cell.length_b   1.000
_cell.length_c   1.000
_cell.angle_alpha   90.00
_cell.angle_beta   90.00
_cell.angle_gamma   90.00
#
_symmetry.space_group_name_H-M   'P 1'
#
loop_
_entity.id
_entity.type
_entity.pdbx_description
1 polymer ?
#
loop_
_entity_poly.entity_id
_entity_poly.type
_entity_poly.pdbx_seq_one_letter_code
_entity_poly.pdbx_strand_id
1 'polypeptide(L)'
;MGMYTDELYFKPRLQVISQDQMDQIHMATLDVLERTGIKLTHPKAVELLSGAGARVEGTRVRIPSWMVEQAIRTAPRRIVLGKRTGERTVTLERDKSWFGPSLDCIDYMDPATQQRSRFESRHVEVTAALCEALPGFDWCMTIGMADDVPADTADRIVARNTLQF
;
A
#
# COMPACT_ATOMS: atom_id res chain seq x y z
N MET A 1 -20.68 -15.15 17.71
CA MET A 1 -19.83 -16.28 17.27
C MET A 1 -20.38 -16.80 15.95
N GLY A 2 -20.16 -16.06 14.86
CA GLY A 2 -20.57 -16.45 13.52
C GLY A 2 -19.47 -17.28 12.90
N MET A 3 -19.74 -18.54 12.65
CA MET A 3 -18.86 -19.43 11.90
C MET A 3 -18.70 -18.85 10.49
N TYR A 4 -17.50 -18.37 10.15
CA TYR A 4 -17.09 -18.18 8.76
C TYR A 4 -16.92 -19.57 8.16
N THR A 5 -18.03 -20.21 7.79
CA THR A 5 -17.97 -21.26 6.79
C THR A 5 -17.41 -20.61 5.54
N ASP A 6 -16.31 -21.16 5.01
CA ASP A 6 -15.84 -20.88 3.66
C ASP A 6 -17.01 -21.21 2.71
N GLU A 7 -17.87 -20.23 2.46
CA GLU A 7 -18.87 -20.31 1.40
C GLU A 7 -18.08 -20.63 0.12
N LEU A 8 -18.45 -21.74 -0.52
CA LEU A 8 -17.86 -22.20 -1.78
C LEU A 8 -18.23 -21.20 -2.88
N TYR A 9 -17.56 -20.06 -2.89
CA TYR A 9 -17.65 -19.10 -3.97
C TYR A 9 -16.83 -19.63 -5.14
N PHE A 10 -17.50 -20.11 -6.19
CA PHE A 10 -16.91 -20.30 -7.51
C PHE A 10 -16.62 -18.92 -8.11
N LYS A 11 -15.58 -18.25 -7.61
CA LYS A 11 -15.11 -16.97 -8.15
C LYS A 11 -14.25 -17.28 -9.38
N PRO A 12 -14.71 -17.00 -10.61
CA PRO A 12 -13.89 -17.23 -11.79
C PRO A 12 -12.63 -16.37 -11.69
N ARG A 13 -11.48 -16.96 -11.97
CA ARG A 13 -10.21 -16.24 -12.06
C ARG A 13 -9.88 -16.03 -13.53
N LEU A 14 -9.68 -14.78 -13.92
CA LEU A 14 -9.09 -14.47 -15.21
C LEU A 14 -7.57 -14.69 -15.11
N GLN A 15 -7.07 -15.69 -15.82
CA GLN A 15 -5.63 -15.94 -15.96
C GLN A 15 -5.23 -15.78 -17.42
N VAL A 16 -4.46 -14.73 -17.70
CA VAL A 16 -4.02 -14.37 -19.06
C VAL A 16 -2.64 -14.91 -19.42
N ILE A 17 -1.88 -15.40 -18.44
CA ILE A 17 -0.55 -15.98 -18.62
C ILE A 17 -0.42 -17.33 -17.90
N SER A 18 0.33 -18.26 -18.50
CA SER A 18 0.59 -19.59 -17.94
C SER A 18 1.56 -19.55 -16.76
N GLN A 19 1.71 -20.68 -16.06
CA GLN A 19 2.71 -20.81 -15.00
C GLN A 19 4.13 -20.60 -15.53
N ASP A 20 4.48 -21.22 -16.66
CA ASP A 20 5.79 -21.06 -17.29
C ASP A 20 6.09 -19.58 -17.64
N GLN A 21 5.07 -18.83 -18.08
CA GLN A 21 5.22 -17.39 -18.35
C GLN A 21 5.43 -16.57 -17.07
N MET A 22 4.74 -16.92 -15.97
CA MET A 22 4.99 -16.31 -14.67
C MET A 22 6.41 -16.60 -14.16
N ASP A 23 6.88 -17.84 -14.32
CA ASP A 23 8.22 -18.25 -13.92
C ASP A 23 9.29 -17.51 -14.75
N GLN A 24 9.06 -17.33 -16.06
CA GLN A 24 9.93 -16.51 -16.91
C GLN A 24 10.01 -15.05 -16.45
N ILE A 25 8.87 -14.42 -16.11
CA ILE A 25 8.84 -13.05 -15.59
C ILE A 25 9.59 -12.96 -14.25
N HIS A 26 9.40 -13.94 -13.38
CA HIS A 26 10.08 -14.00 -12.09
C HIS A 26 11.59 -14.12 -12.27
N MET A 27 12.08 -15.06 -13.09
CA MET A 27 13.50 -15.22 -13.37
C MET A 27 14.11 -13.99 -14.03
N ALA A 28 13.41 -13.33 -14.96
CA ALA A 28 13.85 -12.08 -15.55
C ALA A 28 13.94 -10.93 -14.51
N THR A 29 13.01 -10.89 -13.56
CA THR A 29 13.03 -9.91 -12.46
C THR A 29 14.23 -10.13 -11.55
N LEU A 30 14.51 -11.39 -11.18
CA LEU A 30 15.69 -11.75 -10.40
C LEU A 30 16.99 -11.35 -11.12
N ASP A 31 17.07 -11.62 -12.42
CA ASP A 31 18.23 -11.27 -13.24
C ASP A 31 18.45 -9.75 -13.30
N VAL A 32 17.38 -8.95 -13.44
CA VAL A 32 17.44 -7.49 -13.37
C VAL A 32 17.94 -7.01 -12.00
N LEU A 33 17.40 -7.54 -10.90
CA LEU A 33 17.80 -7.13 -9.55
C LEU A 33 19.26 -7.49 -9.24
N GLU A 34 19.73 -8.64 -9.73
CA GLU A 34 21.09 -9.14 -9.47
C GLU A 34 22.13 -8.51 -10.41
N ARG A 35 21.83 -8.39 -11.71
CA ARG A 35 22.78 -7.90 -12.73
C ARG A 35 22.68 -6.43 -13.05
N THR A 36 21.54 -5.79 -12.83
CA THR A 36 21.35 -4.35 -13.06
C THR A 36 21.25 -3.60 -11.75
N GLY A 37 20.48 -4.10 -10.79
CA GLY A 37 20.28 -3.51 -9.47
C GLY A 37 19.45 -2.22 -9.48
N ILE A 38 19.18 -1.69 -8.29
CA ILE A 38 18.38 -0.48 -8.06
C ILE A 38 19.26 0.69 -7.61
N LYS A 39 18.86 1.92 -7.93
CA LYS A 39 19.47 3.11 -7.34
C LYS A 39 18.81 3.35 -5.97
N LEU A 40 19.61 3.28 -4.90
CA LEU A 40 19.17 3.53 -3.54
C LEU A 40 20.03 4.63 -2.94
N THR A 41 19.40 5.75 -2.59
CA THR A 41 20.10 6.96 -2.10
C THR A 41 20.04 7.12 -0.59
N HIS A 42 19.22 6.33 0.10
CA HIS A 42 19.09 6.40 1.56
C HIS A 42 20.23 5.61 2.23
N PRO A 43 21.19 6.25 2.93
CA PRO A 43 22.41 5.60 3.39
C PRO A 43 22.16 4.38 4.30
N LYS A 44 21.23 4.51 5.26
CA LYS A 44 20.87 3.41 6.17
C LYS A 44 20.26 2.20 5.44
N ALA A 45 19.54 2.45 4.33
CA ALA A 45 18.93 1.36 3.58
C ALA A 45 20.00 0.60 2.76
N VAL A 46 20.98 1.33 2.23
CA VAL A 46 22.16 0.76 1.57
C VAL A 46 22.96 -0.10 2.56
N GLU A 47 23.21 0.41 3.78
CA GLU A 47 23.90 -0.32 4.84
C GLU A 47 23.19 -1.62 5.21
N LEU A 48 21.86 -1.57 5.42
CA LEU A 48 21.06 -2.75 5.75
C LEU A 48 21.12 -3.82 4.65
N LEU A 49 20.98 -3.43 3.39
CA LEU A 49 21.03 -4.37 2.27
C LEU A 49 22.44 -4.93 2.07
N SER A 50 23.47 -4.09 2.21
CA SER A 50 24.86 -4.54 2.13
C SER A 50 25.18 -5.54 3.23
N GLY A 51 24.79 -5.26 4.48
CA GLY A 51 24.98 -6.16 5.62
C GLY A 51 24.18 -7.46 5.48
N ALA A 52 23.06 -7.44 4.77
CA ALA A 52 22.29 -8.64 4.43
C ALA A 52 22.89 -9.46 3.28
N GLY A 53 23.90 -8.94 2.55
CA GLY A 53 24.57 -9.66 1.46
C GLY A 53 24.32 -9.12 0.05
N ALA A 54 23.68 -7.95 -0.10
CA ALA A 54 23.56 -7.27 -1.38
C ALA A 54 24.91 -6.68 -1.80
N ARG A 55 25.18 -6.65 -3.11
CA ARG A 55 26.40 -6.02 -3.65
C ARG A 55 26.13 -4.55 -3.90
N VAL A 56 26.98 -3.67 -3.37
CA VAL A 56 26.80 -2.22 -3.43
C VAL A 56 27.98 -1.56 -4.15
N GLU A 57 27.66 -0.73 -5.15
CA GLU A 57 28.59 0.07 -5.93
C GLU A 57 28.10 1.54 -5.90
N GLY A 58 28.62 2.35 -4.97
CA GLY A 58 28.10 3.71 -4.74
C GLY A 58 26.64 3.68 -4.29
N THR A 59 25.73 4.31 -5.06
CA THR A 59 24.27 4.25 -4.81
C THR A 59 23.58 3.10 -5.54
N ARG A 60 24.31 2.23 -6.24
CA ARG A 60 23.75 1.08 -6.95
C ARG A 60 23.75 -0.13 -6.02
N VAL A 61 22.58 -0.70 -5.76
CA VAL A 61 22.41 -1.90 -4.94
C VAL A 61 21.92 -3.04 -5.83
N ARG A 62 22.69 -4.11 -5.93
CA ARG A 62 22.36 -5.35 -6.65
C ARG A 62 21.94 -6.40 -5.63
N ILE A 63 20.73 -6.92 -5.80
CA ILE A 63 20.09 -7.84 -4.85
C ILE A 63 20.17 -9.25 -5.43
N PRO A 64 20.93 -10.17 -4.81
CA PRO A 64 21.03 -11.54 -5.28
C PRO A 64 19.67 -12.26 -5.24
N SER A 65 19.47 -13.20 -6.17
CA SER A 65 18.23 -13.96 -6.31
C SER A 65 17.79 -14.63 -5.00
N TRP A 66 18.73 -15.24 -4.26
CA TRP A 66 18.44 -15.92 -3.01
C TRP A 66 17.87 -14.99 -1.93
N MET A 67 18.23 -13.70 -1.95
CA MET A 67 17.76 -12.71 -0.98
C MET A 67 16.30 -12.35 -1.25
N VAL A 68 15.94 -12.17 -2.53
CA VAL A 68 14.55 -11.94 -2.96
C VAL A 68 13.69 -13.13 -2.57
N GLU A 69 14.15 -14.35 -2.87
CA GLU A 69 13.45 -15.60 -2.54
C GLU A 69 13.26 -15.76 -1.02
N GLN A 70 14.28 -15.43 -0.24
CA GLN A 70 14.18 -15.47 1.21
C GLN A 70 13.16 -14.46 1.73
N ALA A 71 13.18 -13.22 1.20
CA ALA A 71 12.22 -12.19 1.57
C ALA A 71 10.78 -12.64 1.28
N ILE A 72 10.51 -13.19 0.09
CA ILE A 72 9.19 -13.73 -0.29
C ILE A 72 8.76 -14.85 0.66
N ARG A 73 9.65 -15.80 0.99
CA ARG A 73 9.34 -16.89 1.93
C ARG A 73 8.97 -16.42 3.33
N THR A 74 9.66 -15.39 3.81
CA THR A 74 9.44 -14.84 5.17
C THR A 74 8.29 -13.85 5.25
N ALA A 75 7.79 -13.37 4.11
CA ALA A 75 6.68 -12.43 4.08
C ALA A 75 5.41 -13.06 4.69
N PRO A 76 4.67 -12.33 5.55
CA PRO A 76 3.45 -12.85 6.15
C PRO A 76 2.38 -13.10 5.07
N ARG A 77 1.78 -14.30 5.09
CA ARG A 77 0.68 -14.66 4.17
C ARG A 77 -0.68 -14.07 4.56
N ARG A 78 -0.76 -13.48 5.75
CA ARG A 78 -1.96 -12.87 6.33
C ARG A 78 -1.57 -11.68 7.18
N ILE A 79 -2.20 -10.54 6.92
CA ILE A 79 -2.12 -9.34 7.75
C ILE A 79 -3.56 -8.93 8.10
N VAL A 80 -3.80 -8.54 9.35
CA VAL A 80 -5.12 -8.07 9.79
C VAL A 80 -5.00 -6.63 10.25
N LEU A 81 -5.71 -5.73 9.57
CA LEU A 81 -5.82 -4.33 9.95
C LEU A 81 -7.02 -4.14 10.88
N GLY A 82 -6.86 -3.25 11.84
CA GLY A 82 -7.89 -2.93 12.82
C GLY A 82 -8.38 -1.50 12.70
N LYS A 83 -9.62 -1.27 13.11
CA LYS A 83 -10.18 0.05 13.36
C LYS A 83 -9.49 0.71 14.56
N ARG A 84 -9.73 2.02 14.71
CA ARG A 84 -9.32 2.81 15.90
C ARG A 84 -9.77 2.18 17.22
N THR A 85 -10.91 1.49 17.21
CA THR A 85 -11.49 0.78 18.36
C THR A 85 -10.75 -0.50 18.74
N GLY A 86 -9.76 -0.93 17.94
CA GLY A 86 -9.07 -2.20 18.08
C GLY A 86 -9.80 -3.39 17.43
N GLU A 87 -11.00 -3.16 16.89
CA GLU A 87 -11.75 -4.18 16.15
C GLU A 87 -11.00 -4.55 14.86
N ARG A 88 -10.79 -5.86 14.63
CA ARG A 88 -10.13 -6.39 13.44
C ARG A 88 -11.13 -6.51 12.30
N THR A 89 -10.97 -5.71 11.24
CA THR A 89 -11.99 -5.59 10.18
C THR A 89 -11.48 -5.99 8.81
N VAL A 90 -10.26 -5.59 8.45
CA VAL A 90 -9.70 -5.87 7.12
C VAL A 90 -8.67 -6.99 7.23
N THR A 91 -8.91 -8.10 6.55
CA THR A 91 -7.98 -9.24 6.50
C THR A 91 -7.35 -9.34 5.12
N LEU A 92 -6.08 -8.98 5.01
CA LEU A 92 -5.27 -9.09 3.80
C LEU A 92 -4.75 -10.53 3.68
N GLU A 93 -5.49 -11.37 2.95
CA GLU A 93 -5.12 -12.76 2.67
C GLU A 93 -5.78 -13.26 1.37
N ARG A 94 -5.06 -14.11 0.62
CA ARG A 94 -5.59 -14.83 -0.54
C ARG A 94 -6.34 -13.90 -1.52
N ASP A 95 -7.56 -14.27 -1.90
CA ASP A 95 -8.38 -13.60 -2.92
C ASP A 95 -9.43 -12.63 -2.33
N LYS A 96 -9.25 -12.22 -1.06
CA LYS A 96 -10.07 -11.19 -0.42
C LYS A 96 -9.69 -9.81 -0.97
N SER A 97 -10.71 -9.03 -1.30
CA SER A 97 -10.56 -7.67 -1.81
C SER A 97 -11.31 -6.72 -0.88
N TRP A 98 -10.71 -5.56 -0.63
CA TRP A 98 -11.23 -4.54 0.25
C TRP A 98 -11.12 -3.20 -0.47
N PHE A 99 -12.13 -2.36 -0.36
CA PHE A 99 -12.20 -1.11 -1.10
C PHE A 99 -12.03 0.08 -0.17
N GLY A 100 -11.46 1.15 -0.69
CA GLY A 100 -11.23 2.39 0.04
C GLY A 100 -11.00 3.55 -0.92
N PRO A 101 -10.92 4.78 -0.41
CA PRO A 101 -10.76 5.97 -1.22
C PRO A 101 -9.40 6.01 -1.93
N SER A 102 -9.32 6.79 -2.99
CA SER A 102 -8.04 7.14 -3.63
C SER A 102 -7.10 7.85 -2.65
N LEU A 103 -5.81 7.69 -2.90
CA LEU A 103 -4.72 8.22 -2.07
C LEU A 103 -4.09 9.47 -2.69
N ASP A 104 -3.59 10.34 -1.81
CA ASP A 104 -2.69 11.46 -2.14
C ASP A 104 -3.24 12.46 -3.18
N CYS A 105 -4.55 12.71 -3.16
CA CYS A 105 -5.16 13.75 -4.00
C CYS A 105 -4.59 15.13 -3.66
N ILE A 106 -3.99 15.78 -4.66
CA ILE A 106 -3.45 17.14 -4.55
C ILE A 106 -4.57 18.19 -4.63
N ASP A 107 -5.60 17.90 -5.41
CA ASP A 107 -6.74 18.78 -5.60
C ASP A 107 -8.01 18.14 -5.04
N TYR A 108 -8.89 19.00 -4.53
CA TYR A 108 -10.20 18.66 -4.02
C TYR A 108 -11.27 19.15 -5.00
N MET A 109 -12.18 18.25 -5.38
CA MET A 109 -13.40 18.58 -6.10
C MET A 109 -14.53 18.66 -5.09
N ASP A 110 -15.07 19.85 -4.87
CA ASP A 110 -16.21 20.05 -3.98
C ASP A 110 -17.46 19.37 -4.58
N PRO A 111 -18.07 18.39 -3.89
CA PRO A 111 -19.21 17.65 -4.44
C PRO A 111 -20.48 18.51 -4.54
N ALA A 112 -20.61 19.57 -3.75
CA ALA A 112 -21.77 20.48 -3.77
C ALA A 112 -21.64 21.54 -4.87
N THR A 113 -20.44 22.07 -5.08
CA THR A 113 -20.22 23.17 -6.04
C THR A 113 -19.58 22.75 -7.36
N GLN A 114 -19.03 21.53 -7.42
CA GLN A 114 -18.23 20.99 -8.54
C GLN A 114 -17.03 21.89 -8.90
N GLN A 115 -16.55 22.69 -7.95
CA GLN A 115 -15.36 23.51 -8.12
C GLN A 115 -14.13 22.74 -7.64
N ARG A 116 -13.04 22.85 -8.42
CA ARG A 116 -11.74 22.31 -8.06
C ARG A 116 -10.95 23.34 -7.28
N SER A 117 -10.33 22.91 -6.19
CA SER A 117 -9.41 23.70 -5.37
C SER A 117 -8.24 22.83 -4.91
N ARG A 118 -7.22 23.43 -4.28
CA ARG A 118 -6.17 22.66 -3.60
C ARG A 118 -6.78 21.90 -2.43
N PHE A 119 -6.27 20.71 -2.16
CA PHE A 119 -6.70 19.96 -0.98
C PHE A 119 -6.15 20.63 0.28
N GLU A 120 -7.03 20.94 1.22
CA GLU A 120 -6.70 21.60 2.49
C GLU A 120 -7.02 20.67 3.65
N SER A 121 -6.39 20.90 4.81
CA SER A 121 -6.52 20.08 6.01
C SER A 121 -7.97 19.90 6.49
N ARG A 122 -8.85 20.87 6.20
CA ARG A 122 -10.30 20.81 6.48
C ARG A 122 -11.06 19.83 5.59
N HIS A 123 -10.59 19.56 4.37
CA HIS A 123 -11.25 18.61 3.46
C HIS A 123 -11.13 17.17 3.96
N VAL A 124 -10.16 16.89 4.85
CA VAL A 124 -10.00 15.59 5.51
C VAL A 124 -11.25 15.19 6.28
N GLU A 125 -11.91 16.14 6.96
CA GLU A 125 -13.13 15.84 7.73
C GLU A 125 -14.23 15.30 6.81
N VAL A 126 -14.55 16.02 5.74
CA VAL A 126 -15.60 15.64 4.77
C VAL A 126 -15.27 14.30 4.12
N THR A 127 -14.03 14.12 3.69
CA THR A 127 -13.60 12.93 2.96
C THR A 127 -13.51 11.69 3.86
N ALA A 128 -13.00 11.82 5.09
CA ALA A 128 -12.95 10.73 6.07
C ALA A 128 -14.37 10.34 6.51
N ALA A 129 -15.23 11.32 6.81
CA ALA A 129 -16.63 11.06 7.17
C ALA A 129 -17.39 10.35 6.05
N LEU A 130 -17.13 10.71 4.79
CA LEU A 130 -17.70 10.01 3.63
C LEU A 130 -17.22 8.56 3.55
N CYS A 131 -15.94 8.30 3.81
CA CYS A 131 -15.40 6.93 3.81
C CYS A 131 -16.02 6.06 4.89
N GLU A 132 -16.24 6.59 6.10
CA GLU A 132 -16.90 5.86 7.20
C GLU A 132 -18.39 5.61 6.91
N ALA A 133 -19.06 6.54 6.23
CA ALA A 133 -20.50 6.44 5.94
C ALA A 133 -20.83 5.48 4.78
N LEU A 134 -19.90 5.24 3.85
CA LEU A 134 -20.15 4.43 2.66
C LEU A 134 -19.99 2.92 2.95
N PRO A 135 -21.04 2.10 2.79
CA PRO A 135 -21.01 0.68 3.18
C PRO A 135 -20.09 -0.20 2.29
N GLY A 136 -19.59 0.34 1.19
CA GLY A 136 -18.66 -0.35 0.30
C GLY A 136 -17.19 0.03 0.55
N PHE A 137 -16.89 0.86 1.55
CA PHE A 137 -15.53 1.27 1.89
C PHE A 137 -15.13 0.62 3.21
N ASP A 138 -14.05 -0.15 3.17
CA ASP A 138 -13.58 -1.00 4.27
C ASP A 138 -12.38 -0.41 5.01
N TRP A 139 -11.65 0.50 4.35
CA TRP A 139 -10.47 1.15 4.89
C TRP A 139 -10.38 2.60 4.42
N CYS A 140 -9.64 3.40 5.18
CA CYS A 140 -9.28 4.77 4.85
C CYS A 140 -7.77 4.96 5.04
N MET A 141 -7.14 5.72 4.14
CA MET A 141 -5.77 6.21 4.29
C MET A 141 -5.76 7.75 4.28
N THR A 142 -4.59 8.38 4.20
CA THR A 142 -4.46 9.82 3.96
C THR A 142 -5.03 10.17 2.58
N ILE A 143 -6.25 10.73 2.56
CA ILE A 143 -7.06 10.91 1.34
C ILE A 143 -6.50 12.02 0.43
N GLY A 144 -5.75 12.97 0.98
CA GLY A 144 -5.20 14.08 0.22
C GLY A 144 -3.97 14.72 0.87
N MET A 145 -3.33 15.58 0.09
CA MET A 145 -2.12 16.32 0.45
C MET A 145 -2.52 17.73 0.87
N ALA A 146 -2.48 18.00 2.18
CA ALA A 146 -2.89 19.30 2.72
C ALA A 146 -1.89 20.41 2.31
N ASP A 147 -2.36 21.36 1.51
CA ASP A 147 -1.59 22.46 0.93
C ASP A 147 -1.54 23.70 1.83
N ASP A 148 -2.42 23.76 2.84
CA ASP A 148 -2.58 24.86 3.80
C ASP A 148 -1.65 24.74 5.03
N VAL A 149 -0.79 23.72 5.08
CA VAL A 149 0.11 23.43 6.21
C VAL A 149 1.55 23.17 5.73
N PRO A 150 2.57 23.33 6.60
CA PRO A 150 3.95 23.05 6.23
C PRO A 150 4.15 21.61 5.76
N ALA A 151 4.81 21.44 4.62
CA ALA A 151 4.96 20.15 3.94
C ALA A 151 5.63 19.05 4.80
N ASP A 152 6.52 19.42 5.72
CA ASP A 152 7.19 18.50 6.65
C ASP A 152 6.26 17.97 7.76
N THR A 153 5.08 18.56 7.91
CA THR A 153 4.07 18.17 8.90
C THR A 153 2.72 17.78 8.29
N ALA A 154 2.52 18.01 6.99
CA ALA A 154 1.26 17.77 6.28
C ALA A 154 0.72 16.36 6.51
N ASP A 155 1.53 15.32 6.28
CA ASP A 155 1.14 13.92 6.47
C ASP A 155 0.67 13.62 7.90
N ARG A 156 1.33 14.20 8.90
CA ARG A 156 0.98 14.00 10.31
C ARG A 156 -0.35 14.66 10.65
N ILE A 157 -0.61 15.83 10.08
CA ILE A 157 -1.86 16.57 10.27
C ILE A 157 -3.00 15.83 9.59
N VAL A 158 -2.83 15.40 8.35
CA VAL A 158 -3.83 14.62 7.62
C VAL A 158 -4.12 13.31 8.35
N ALA A 159 -3.10 12.53 8.70
CA ALA A 159 -3.28 11.28 9.43
C ALA A 159 -3.99 11.47 10.78
N ARG A 160 -3.63 12.51 11.55
CA ARG A 160 -4.32 12.83 12.81
C ARG A 160 -5.78 13.16 12.57
N ASN A 161 -6.08 14.03 11.59
CA ASN A 161 -7.44 14.46 11.30
C ASN A 161 -8.29 13.27 10.79
N THR A 162 -7.74 12.41 9.92
CA THR A 162 -8.41 11.17 9.47
C THR A 162 -8.74 10.24 10.64
N LEU A 163 -7.96 10.24 11.72
CA LEU A 163 -8.25 9.41 12.89
C LEU A 163 -9.24 10.05 13.89
N GLN A 164 -9.63 11.30 13.70
CA GLN A 164 -10.57 12.00 14.58
C GLN A 164 -12.02 11.85 14.11
N PHE A 165 -12.23 11.75 12.81
CA PHE A 165 -13.53 11.53 12.17
C PHE A 165 -13.65 10.06 11.79
#